data_AF-A0A4Q6AM51-F1
#
_entry.id   AF-A0A4Q6AM51-F1
#
_cell.length_a   1.000
_cell.length_b   1.000
_cell.length_c   1.000
_cell.angle_alpha   90.00
_cell.angle_beta   90.00
_cell.angle_gamma   90.00
#
_symmetry.space_group_name_H-M   'P 1'
#
loop_
_entity.id
_entity.type
_entity.pdbx_description
1 polymer ?
#
loop_
_entity_poly.entity_id
_entity_poly.type
_entity_poly.pdbx_seq_one_letter_code
_entity_poly.pdbx_strand_id
1 'polypeptide(L)' 'KPIIALTAHAMNEERARTREAGCNGHLTKPLNQLELIETIELHVLQS' A
#
# COMPACT_ATOMS: atom_id res chain seq x y z
N LYS A 1 3.57 -8.22 -11.01
CA LYS A 1 2.35 -8.23 -10.16
C LYS A 1 2.63 -7.34 -8.95
N PRO A 2 1.76 -6.37 -8.62
CA PRO A 2 2.01 -5.42 -7.55
C PRO A 2 1.86 -6.04 -6.15
N ILE A 3 2.64 -5.55 -5.19
CA ILE A 3 2.60 -5.90 -3.76
C ILE A 3 2.20 -4.65 -2.98
N ILE A 4 1.12 -4.72 -2.22
CA ILE A 4 0.63 -3.62 -1.38
C ILE A 4 0.75 -4.05 0.09
N ALA A 5 1.51 -3.29 0.88
CA ALA A 5 1.64 -3.54 2.31
C ALA A 5 0.41 -3.02 3.08
N LEU A 6 -0.06 -3.77 4.08
CA LEU A 6 -1.10 -3.31 5.02
C LEU A 6 -0.55 -3.35 6.45
N THR A 7 -0.34 -2.19 7.05
CA THR A 7 0.29 -2.05 8.38
C THR A 7 -0.73 -1.61 9.44
N ALA A 8 -0.38 -1.81 10.71
CA ALA A 8 -1.22 -1.35 11.83
C ALA A 8 -1.08 0.15 12.09
N HIS A 9 0.05 0.75 11.71
CA HIS A 9 0.36 2.14 11.96
C HIS A 9 0.85 2.82 10.67
N ALA A 10 0.63 4.13 10.60
CA ALA A 10 0.96 4.98 9.45
C ALA A 10 2.30 5.69 9.62
N MET A 11 3.24 5.12 10.37
CA MET A 11 4.50 5.82 10.64
C MET A 11 5.29 5.97 9.33
N ASN A 12 5.88 7.15 9.13
CA ASN A 12 6.68 7.44 7.94
C ASN A 12 7.82 6.43 7.74
N GLU A 13 8.39 5.94 8.83
CA GLU A 13 9.41 4.89 8.84
C GLU A 13 8.90 3.57 8.26
N GLU A 14 7.65 3.19 8.54
CA GLU A 14 7.04 1.97 7.98
C GLU A 14 6.78 2.09 6.47
N ARG A 15 6.37 3.28 6.00
CA ARG A 15 6.28 3.54 4.54
C ARG A 15 7.63 3.42 3.85
N ALA A 16 8.69 3.96 4.45
CA ALA A 16 10.04 3.84 3.91
C ALA A 16 10.48 2.37 3.86
N ARG A 17 10.35 1.64 4.97
CA ARG A 17 10.74 0.23 5.07
C ARG A 17 10.00 -0.67 4.08
N THR A 18 8.69 -0.49 3.92
CA THR A 18 7.88 -1.28 2.98
C THR A 18 8.25 -0.97 1.53
N ARG A 19 8.55 0.29 1.21
CA ARG A 19 9.08 0.67 -0.11
C ARG A 19 10.44 0.05 -0.39
N GLU A 20 11.36 0.09 0.56
CA GLU A 20 12.70 -0.52 0.45
C GLU A 20 12.63 -2.04 0.30
N ALA A 21 11.63 -2.68 0.92
CA ALA A 21 11.34 -4.10 0.75
C ALA A 21 10.74 -4.47 -0.62
N GLY A 22 10.47 -3.48 -1.48
CA GLY A 22 9.93 -3.68 -2.83
C GLY A 22 8.41 -3.67 -2.92
N CYS A 23 7.69 -3.18 -1.90
CA CYS A 23 6.25 -2.96 -2.01
C CYS A 23 5.95 -1.77 -2.93
N ASN A 24 4.93 -1.94 -3.78
CA ASN A 24 4.43 -0.91 -4.69
C ASN A 24 3.49 0.07 -3.98
N GLY A 25 2.68 -0.44 -3.03
CA GLY A 25 1.72 0.35 -2.25
C GLY A 25 1.84 0.12 -0.75
N HIS A 26 1.23 1.02 0.03
CA HIS A 26 1.18 0.96 1.49
C HIS A 26 -0.16 1.52 1.99
N LEU A 27 -0.89 0.70 2.74
CA LEU A 27 -2.18 0.98 3.37
C LEU A 27 -2.08 0.76 4.88
N THR A 28 -2.95 1.40 5.65
CA THR A 28 -2.92 1.34 7.13
C THR A 28 -4.24 0.86 7.69
N LYS A 29 -4.22 0.28 8.90
CA LYS A 29 -5.43 -0.08 9.65
C LYS A 29 -6.00 1.13 10.41
N PRO A 30 -7.34 1.19 10.62
CA PRO A 30 -8.34 0.30 10.02
C PRO A 30 -8.44 0.52 8.50
N LEU A 31 -8.67 -0.56 7.77
CA LEU A 31 -8.65 -0.54 6.30
C LEU A 31 -9.79 0.30 5.75
N ASN A 32 -9.47 1.32 4.96
CA ASN A 32 -10.44 2.08 4.20
C ASN A 32 -10.72 1.37 2.86
N GLN A 33 -12.00 1.08 2.58
CA GLN A 33 -12.40 0.39 1.36
C GLN A 33 -12.14 1.22 0.09
N LEU A 34 -12.34 2.53 0.15
CA LEU A 34 -12.10 3.42 -0.98
C LEU A 34 -10.59 3.47 -1.29
N GLU A 35 -9.77 3.67 -0.26
CA GLU A 35 -8.31 3.71 -0.39
C GLU A 35 -7.74 2.39 -0.95
N LEU A 36 -8.32 1.26 -0.54
CA LEU A 36 -7.98 -0.05 -1.08
C LEU A 36 -8.29 -0.14 -2.58
N ILE A 37 -9.51 0.21 -2.98
CA ILE A 37 -9.94 0.12 -4.37
C ILE A 37 -9.08 1.03 -5.24
N GLU A 38 -8.89 2.29 -4.84
CA GLU A 38 -8.01 3.24 -5.54
C GLU A 38 -6.59 2.70 -5.69
N THR A 39 -6.02 2.13 -4.61
CA THR A 39 -4.67 1.56 -4.66
C THR A 39 -4.61 0.35 -5.60
N ILE A 40 -5.63 -0.51 -5.63
CA ILE A 40 -5.67 -1.63 -6.57
C ILE A 40 -5.77 -1.13 -8.01
N GLU A 41 -6.69 -0.21 -8.31
CA GLU A 41 -6.87 0.35 -9.64
C GLU A 41 -5.60 0.99 -10.18
N LEU A 42 -4.91 1.78 -9.35
CA LEU A 42 -3.63 2.41 -9.68
C LEU A 42 -2.57 1.40 -10.15
N HIS A 43 -2.54 0.20 -9.57
CA HIS A 43 -1.50 -0.79 -9.86
C HIS A 43 -1.92 -1.87 -10.86
N VAL A 44 -3.22 -2.11 -11.03
CA VAL A 44 -3.76 -3.09 -11.99
C VAL A 44 -3.88 -2.49 -13.39
N LEU A 45 -4.29 -1.23 -13.51
CA LEU A 45 -4.50 -0.57 -14.81
C LEU A 45 -3.20 -0.09 -15.49
N GLN A 46 -2.08 -0.10 -14.76
CA GLN A 46 -0.77 0.29 -15.29
C GLN A 46 0.14 -0.91 -15.64
N SER A 47 -0.38 -2.15 -15.59
CA SER A 47 0.33 -3.38 -15.94
C SER A 47 0.03 -3.89 -17.35
#